data_AF-A0AAV4Q1Q9-F1
#
_entry.id   AF-A0AAV4Q1Q9-F1
#
_cell.length_a   1.000
_cell.length_b   1.000
_cell.length_c   1.000
_cell.angle_alpha   90.00
_cell.angle_beta   90.00
_cell.angle_gamma   90.00
#
_symmetry.space_group_name_H-M   'P 1'
#
loop_
_entity.id
_entity.type
_entity.pdbx_description
1 polymer ?
#
loop_
_entity_poly.entity_id
_entity_poly.type
_entity_poly.pdbx_seq_one_letter_code
_entity_poly.pdbx_strand_id
1 'polypeptide(L)'
;MVESLHEKEEITKSVPLNSEENTNVIPLNAIQKKYMVESLHEKDDIIILDKVEPIVIDGNNVARIHGRRTTFSCKGIKIAVDFFLKRGHKVTAFAPEFRRFEKSASIPTTDQSLLDQLQKDGHLVFTPSRKVQNKFIVDMASRTGGVILSNGNFKHVVQKNEEFRQAVEERLLMYCFVGDEFMIPLDPLGKCGPKLKEFLSFPPSKAPSI
;
A
#
# COMPACT_ATOMS: atom_id res chain seq x y z
N MET A 1 -37.58 -14.77 -68.00
CA MET A 1 -36.15 -15.12 -68.07
C MET A 1 -35.71 -15.52 -66.66
N VAL A 2 -35.29 -16.78 -66.51
CA VAL A 2 -34.46 -17.42 -65.46
C VAL A 2 -34.89 -17.26 -63.98
N GLU A 3 -35.37 -18.29 -63.28
CA GLU A 3 -34.64 -19.40 -62.59
C GLU A 3 -33.57 -18.87 -61.60
N SER A 4 -33.33 -19.35 -60.37
CA SER A 4 -33.85 -20.36 -59.45
C SER A 4 -32.93 -20.32 -58.18
N LEU A 5 -33.31 -21.02 -57.10
CA LEU A 5 -32.48 -21.46 -55.95
C LEU A 5 -32.19 -20.41 -54.86
N HIS A 6 -32.24 -20.66 -53.54
CA HIS A 6 -32.46 -21.89 -52.77
C HIS A 6 -32.89 -21.52 -51.34
N GLU A 7 -33.86 -22.27 -50.83
CA GLU A 7 -34.30 -22.38 -49.44
C GLU A 7 -33.27 -23.22 -48.65
N LYS A 8 -32.86 -22.76 -47.46
CA LYS A 8 -32.45 -23.63 -46.34
C LYS A 8 -32.71 -22.93 -45.01
N GLU A 9 -33.77 -23.36 -44.34
CA GLU A 9 -33.91 -23.32 -42.89
C GLU A 9 -32.83 -24.22 -42.25
N GLU A 10 -32.23 -23.75 -41.16
CA GLU A 10 -31.61 -24.65 -40.19
C GLU A 10 -31.96 -24.16 -38.78
N ILE A 11 -32.99 -24.80 -38.22
CA ILE A 11 -33.32 -24.77 -36.80
C ILE A 11 -32.39 -25.78 -36.12
N THR A 12 -31.65 -25.39 -35.08
CA THR A 12 -31.68 -26.11 -33.78
C THR A 12 -30.77 -25.50 -32.69
N LYS A 13 -31.40 -25.35 -31.51
CA LYS A 13 -30.90 -25.55 -30.13
C LYS A 13 -30.14 -24.43 -29.42
N SER A 14 -30.88 -23.79 -28.52
CA SER A 14 -30.45 -23.25 -27.23
C SER A 14 -29.81 -24.32 -26.32
N VAL A 15 -28.68 -23.98 -25.68
CA VAL A 15 -28.26 -24.30 -24.28
C VAL A 15 -27.13 -23.31 -23.91
N PRO A 16 -27.08 -22.74 -22.69
CA PRO A 16 -26.11 -21.70 -22.30
C PRO A 16 -24.79 -22.32 -21.79
N LEU A 17 -23.66 -21.63 -21.99
CA LEU A 17 -22.38 -21.99 -21.38
C LEU A 17 -21.67 -20.74 -20.84
N ASN A 18 -21.52 -20.76 -19.50
CA ASN A 18 -20.58 -20.03 -18.66
C ASN A 18 -19.39 -19.41 -19.41
N SER A 19 -19.29 -18.07 -19.40
CA SER A 19 -17.99 -17.41 -19.53
C SER A 19 -17.40 -17.28 -18.14
N GLU A 20 -16.53 -18.23 -17.80
CA GLU A 20 -15.68 -18.22 -16.62
C GLU A 20 -15.00 -16.85 -16.44
N GLU A 21 -15.07 -16.34 -15.22
CA GLU A 21 -14.27 -15.21 -14.76
C GLU A 21 -12.79 -15.52 -15.01
N ASN A 22 -12.15 -14.77 -15.91
CA ASN A 22 -10.71 -14.82 -16.10
C ASN A 22 -10.03 -14.08 -14.94
N THR A 23 -10.11 -14.67 -13.74
CA THR A 23 -9.29 -14.30 -12.59
C THR A 23 -7.91 -14.90 -12.80
N ASN A 24 -7.03 -14.21 -13.50
CA ASN A 24 -5.58 -14.47 -13.42
C ASN A 24 -5.07 -14.02 -12.04
N VAL A 25 -5.52 -14.73 -11.01
CA VAL A 25 -4.94 -14.71 -9.66
C VAL A 25 -3.83 -15.73 -9.70
N ILE A 26 -2.58 -15.27 -9.77
CA ILE A 26 -1.41 -16.14 -9.67
C ILE A 26 -1.49 -16.80 -8.28
N PRO A 27 -1.62 -18.14 -8.20
CA PRO A 27 -1.74 -18.82 -6.93
C PRO A 27 -0.45 -18.62 -6.12
N LEU A 28 -0.60 -18.11 -4.90
CA LEU A 28 0.52 -17.91 -3.99
C LEU A 28 1.25 -19.24 -3.76
N ASN A 29 2.58 -19.19 -3.85
CA ASN A 29 3.41 -20.37 -3.64
C ASN A 29 3.39 -20.79 -2.16
N ALA A 30 3.85 -22.01 -1.87
CA ALA A 30 3.83 -22.57 -0.51
C ALA A 30 4.58 -21.70 0.52
N ILE A 31 5.61 -20.98 0.08
CA ILE A 31 6.38 -20.04 0.91
C ILE A 31 5.51 -18.83 1.25
N GLN A 32 4.89 -18.20 0.26
CA GLN A 32 3.96 -17.08 0.46
C GLN A 32 2.77 -17.48 1.32
N LYS A 33 2.20 -18.67 1.11
CA LYS A 33 1.13 -19.22 1.96
C LYS A 33 1.60 -19.44 3.40
N LYS A 34 2.81 -19.97 3.60
CA LYS A 34 3.41 -20.14 4.93
C LYS A 34 3.58 -18.80 5.65
N TYR A 35 4.12 -17.79 4.96
CA TYR A 35 4.22 -16.43 5.50
C TYR A 35 2.85 -15.81 5.81
N MET A 36 1.81 -16.07 5.00
CA MET A 36 0.44 -15.66 5.30
C MET A 36 -0.11 -16.35 6.55
N VAL A 37 0.11 -17.65 6.72
CA VAL A 37 -0.37 -18.42 7.87
C VAL A 37 0.34 -18.02 9.16
N GLU A 38 1.66 -17.79 9.11
CA GLU A 38 2.43 -17.29 10.26
C GLU A 38 2.00 -15.87 10.65
N SER A 39 1.64 -15.01 9.68
CA SER A 39 1.06 -13.68 9.91
C SER A 39 -0.36 -13.71 10.52
N LEU A 40 -1.10 -14.82 10.40
CA LEU A 40 -2.46 -14.94 10.94
C LEU A 40 -2.49 -15.35 12.43
N HIS A 41 -1.42 -15.95 12.94
CA HIS A 41 -1.34 -16.40 14.34
C HIS A 41 -0.91 -15.29 15.34
N GLU A 42 -0.44 -14.14 14.87
CA GLU A 42 -0.13 -12.96 15.72
C GLU A 42 -1.32 -11.98 15.85
N LYS A 43 -2.57 -12.45 15.69
CA LYS A 43 -3.73 -11.54 15.61
C LYS A 43 -4.31 -11.05 16.95
N ASP A 44 -3.92 -11.56 18.11
CA ASP A 44 -4.62 -11.24 19.38
C ASP A 44 -3.79 -10.69 20.55
N ASP A 45 -2.49 -10.42 20.39
CA ASP A 45 -1.78 -9.66 21.41
C ASP A 45 -1.91 -8.17 21.10
N ILE A 46 -2.80 -7.48 21.80
CA ILE A 46 -2.74 -6.02 21.97
C ILE A 46 -1.45 -5.74 22.75
N ILE A 47 -0.32 -5.72 22.04
CA ILE A 47 0.95 -5.27 22.59
C ILE A 47 0.81 -3.76 22.69
N ILE A 48 0.45 -3.26 23.87
CA ILE A 48 0.67 -1.86 24.22
C ILE A 48 2.20 -1.69 24.26
N LEU A 49 2.76 -1.27 23.13
CA LEU A 49 4.15 -0.83 23.06
C LEU A 49 4.23 0.48 23.87
N ASP A 50 4.99 0.46 24.97
CA ASP A 50 5.12 1.61 25.88
C ASP A 50 5.54 2.91 25.17
N LYS A 51 6.23 2.80 24.01
CA LYS A 51 6.45 3.87 23.03
C LYS A 51 6.53 3.29 21.61
N VAL A 52 5.72 3.84 20.70
CA VAL A 52 5.64 3.44 19.30
C VAL A 52 6.22 4.51 18.38
N GLU A 53 6.92 4.09 17.32
CA GLU A 53 7.41 5.03 16.32
C GLU A 53 6.25 5.66 15.53
N PRO A 54 6.35 6.95 15.14
CA PRO A 54 5.45 7.55 14.18
C PRO A 54 5.53 6.82 12.82
N ILE A 55 4.38 6.60 12.18
CA ILE A 55 4.31 6.01 10.84
C ILE A 55 4.04 7.10 9.82
N VAL A 56 4.97 7.26 8.88
CA VAL A 56 4.85 8.19 7.75
C VAL A 56 4.50 7.40 6.49
N ILE A 57 3.27 7.54 6.02
CA ILE A 57 2.74 6.75 4.90
C ILE A 57 2.92 7.48 3.57
N ASP A 58 3.51 6.81 2.59
CA ASP A 58 3.44 7.21 1.18
C ASP A 58 2.06 6.88 0.61
N GLY A 59 1.11 7.78 0.81
CA GLY A 59 -0.28 7.59 0.38
C GLY A 59 -0.43 7.41 -1.12
N ASN A 60 0.46 7.97 -1.94
CA ASN A 60 0.42 7.77 -3.39
C ASN A 60 0.87 6.36 -3.77
N ASN A 61 1.90 5.82 -3.12
CA ASN A 61 2.34 4.45 -3.31
C ASN A 61 1.27 3.45 -2.85
N VAL A 62 0.73 3.63 -1.63
CA VAL A 62 -0.33 2.80 -1.04
C VAL A 62 -1.58 2.77 -1.91
N ALA A 63 -2.12 3.93 -2.27
CA ALA A 63 -3.32 4.01 -3.08
C ALA A 63 -3.14 3.35 -4.46
N ARG A 64 -1.95 3.49 -5.07
CA ARG A 64 -1.67 2.89 -6.37
C ARG A 64 -1.43 1.40 -6.30
N ILE A 65 -0.83 0.87 -5.24
CA ILE A 65 -0.62 -0.57 -5.10
C ILE A 65 -1.95 -1.26 -4.81
N HIS A 66 -2.75 -0.74 -3.88
CA HIS A 66 -4.09 -1.25 -3.60
C HIS A 66 -5.00 -1.18 -4.84
N GLY A 67 -4.97 -0.06 -5.58
CA GLY A 67 -5.66 0.11 -6.86
C GLY A 67 -5.08 -0.69 -8.04
N ARG A 68 -4.20 -1.67 -7.79
CA ARG A 68 -3.54 -2.53 -8.80
C ARG A 68 -2.89 -1.73 -9.93
N ARG A 69 -2.38 -0.54 -9.61
CA ARG A 69 -1.81 0.47 -10.50
C ARG A 69 -2.76 1.01 -11.58
N THR A 70 -4.03 0.63 -11.57
CA THR A 70 -5.06 1.10 -12.51
C THR A 70 -5.84 2.28 -11.94
N THR A 71 -6.03 2.33 -10.62
CA THR A 71 -6.71 3.41 -9.92
C THR A 71 -5.84 3.98 -8.80
N PHE A 72 -6.23 5.15 -8.30
CA PHE A 72 -5.78 5.65 -7.02
C PHE A 72 -6.86 5.30 -5.99
N SER A 73 -6.65 4.25 -5.22
CA SER A 73 -7.64 3.78 -4.26
C SER A 73 -7.44 4.44 -2.90
N CYS A 74 -8.31 5.41 -2.56
CA CYS A 74 -8.27 6.08 -1.26
C CYS A 74 -8.58 5.12 -0.10
N LYS A 75 -9.38 4.08 -0.36
CA LYS A 75 -9.61 2.96 0.58
C LYS A 75 -8.32 2.29 1.02
N GLY A 76 -7.36 2.09 0.11
CA GLY A 76 -6.05 1.51 0.44
C GLY A 76 -5.28 2.35 1.47
N ILE A 77 -5.34 3.68 1.36
CA ILE A 77 -4.74 4.59 2.36
C ILE A 77 -5.42 4.40 3.71
N LYS A 78 -6.76 4.39 3.74
CA LYS A 78 -7.52 4.18 4.97
C LYS A 78 -7.19 2.85 5.65
N ILE A 79 -7.09 1.75 4.89
CA ILE A 79 -6.71 0.44 5.44
C ILE A 79 -5.34 0.51 6.13
N ALA A 80 -4.34 1.09 5.46
CA ALA A 80 -3.00 1.23 6.04
C ALA A 80 -3.00 2.14 7.28
N VAL A 81 -3.73 3.26 7.26
CA VAL A 81 -3.88 4.14 8.42
C VAL A 81 -4.51 3.40 9.60
N ASP A 82 -5.66 2.76 9.38
CA ASP A 82 -6.39 2.02 10.43
C ASP A 82 -5.55 0.88 11.00
N PHE A 83 -4.74 0.21 10.18
CA PHE A 83 -3.86 -0.88 10.60
C PHE A 83 -2.90 -0.45 11.72
N PHE A 84 -2.26 0.72 11.55
CA PHE A 84 -1.28 1.24 12.52
C PHE A 84 -1.96 1.97 13.68
N LEU A 85 -3.08 2.68 13.46
CA LEU A 85 -3.85 3.30 14.54
C LEU A 85 -4.36 2.28 15.55
N LYS A 86 -4.88 1.13 15.08
CA LYS A 86 -5.33 0.03 15.95
C LYS A 86 -4.21 -0.57 16.81
N ARG A 87 -2.95 -0.32 16.46
CA ARG A 87 -1.74 -0.74 17.19
C ARG A 87 -1.14 0.39 18.04
N GLY A 88 -1.84 1.52 18.16
CA GLY A 88 -1.44 2.65 19.01
C GLY A 88 -0.47 3.65 18.36
N HIS A 89 -0.08 3.45 17.10
CA HIS A 89 0.86 4.35 16.42
C HIS A 89 0.24 5.71 16.10
N LYS A 90 1.06 6.76 16.14
CA LYS A 90 0.74 8.02 15.46
C LYS A 90 0.98 7.87 13.97
N VAL A 91 0.00 8.21 13.15
CA VAL A 91 0.06 7.99 11.69
C VAL A 91 -0.17 9.28 10.93
N THR A 92 0.71 9.56 9.97
CA THR A 92 0.58 10.67 9.02
C THR A 92 0.79 10.16 7.59
N ALA A 93 -0.24 10.16 6.77
CA ALA A 93 -0.15 9.87 5.35
C ALA A 93 0.06 11.14 4.53
N PHE A 94 0.90 11.08 3.50
CA PHE A 94 1.02 12.15 2.50
C PHE A 94 0.35 11.74 1.19
N ALA A 95 -0.48 12.63 0.63
CA ALA A 95 -1.08 12.45 -0.69
C ALA A 95 -0.98 13.74 -1.51
N PRO A 96 -0.89 13.70 -2.85
CA PRO A 96 -0.94 14.91 -3.68
C PRO A 96 -2.32 15.58 -3.62
N GLU A 97 -2.37 16.89 -3.43
CA GLU A 97 -3.63 17.63 -3.30
C GLU A 97 -4.58 17.47 -4.49
N PHE A 98 -4.03 17.42 -5.71
CA PHE A 98 -4.85 17.27 -6.92
C PHE A 98 -5.73 16.02 -6.90
N ARG A 99 -5.39 14.98 -6.11
CA ARG A 99 -6.19 13.76 -5.99
C ARG A 99 -7.58 13.98 -5.42
N ARG A 100 -7.78 15.07 -4.66
CA ARG A 100 -9.09 15.50 -4.16
C ARG A 100 -10.07 15.86 -5.27
N PHE A 101 -9.54 16.40 -6.37
CA PHE A 101 -10.33 16.97 -7.45
C PHE A 101 -10.14 16.23 -8.78
N GLU A 102 -9.34 15.17 -8.78
CA GLU A 102 -8.98 14.42 -9.97
C GLU A 102 -10.22 13.77 -10.60
N LYS A 103 -10.47 14.09 -11.88
CA LYS A 103 -11.56 13.56 -12.69
C LYS A 103 -11.04 12.82 -13.94
N SER A 104 -9.72 12.77 -14.13
CA SER A 104 -9.09 12.14 -15.28
C SER A 104 -9.37 10.65 -15.35
N ALA A 105 -9.63 10.17 -16.57
CA ALA A 105 -9.86 8.76 -16.86
C ALA A 105 -8.59 7.90 -16.82
N SER A 106 -7.40 8.50 -16.89
CA SER A 106 -6.16 7.70 -17.03
C SER A 106 -5.79 6.95 -15.75
N ILE A 107 -5.97 7.58 -14.59
CA ILE A 107 -5.84 6.94 -13.27
C ILE A 107 -6.93 7.55 -12.37
N PRO A 108 -8.16 7.03 -12.45
CA PRO A 108 -9.27 7.56 -11.68
C PRO A 108 -9.03 7.34 -10.19
N THR A 109 -9.51 8.28 -9.38
CA THR A 109 -9.44 8.21 -7.93
C THR A 109 -10.76 7.63 -7.41
N THR A 110 -10.69 6.56 -6.62
CA THR A 110 -11.88 5.93 -6.01
C THR A 110 -12.00 6.34 -4.55
N ASP A 111 -13.24 6.46 -4.05
CA ASP A 111 -13.53 6.77 -2.64
C ASP A 111 -12.91 8.10 -2.18
N GLN A 112 -12.95 9.13 -3.04
CA GLN A 112 -12.29 10.42 -2.82
C GLN A 112 -12.61 11.10 -1.49
N SER A 113 -13.84 10.95 -0.98
CA SER A 113 -14.27 11.51 0.30
C SER A 113 -13.43 11.02 1.49
N LEU A 114 -12.81 9.83 1.38
CA LEU A 114 -11.90 9.33 2.41
C LEU A 114 -10.66 10.20 2.58
N LEU A 115 -10.21 10.92 1.54
CA LEU A 115 -9.07 11.81 1.68
C LEU A 115 -9.39 13.00 2.58
N ASP A 116 -10.56 13.61 2.39
CA ASP A 116 -11.01 14.73 3.23
C ASP A 116 -11.31 14.25 4.65
N GLN A 117 -11.88 13.06 4.82
CA GLN A 117 -12.08 12.45 6.14
C GLN A 117 -10.75 12.23 6.86
N LEU A 118 -9.79 11.55 6.23
CA LEU A 118 -8.48 11.30 6.82
C LEU A 118 -7.73 12.59 7.13
N GLN A 119 -7.89 13.64 6.31
CA GLN A 119 -7.30 14.95 6.59
C GLN A 119 -7.96 15.58 7.83
N LYS A 120 -9.29 15.59 7.89
CA LYS A 120 -10.05 16.14 9.02
C LYS A 120 -9.72 15.44 10.34
N ASP A 121 -9.51 14.13 10.28
CA ASP A 121 -9.13 13.31 11.43
C ASP A 121 -7.63 13.45 11.80
N GLY A 122 -6.86 14.23 11.04
CA GLY A 122 -5.45 14.52 11.32
C GLY A 122 -4.47 13.43 10.86
N HIS A 123 -4.91 12.48 10.04
CA HIS A 123 -4.12 11.33 9.57
C HIS A 123 -3.62 11.47 8.13
N LEU A 124 -3.99 12.54 7.43
CA LEU A 124 -3.53 12.81 6.07
C LEU A 124 -3.15 14.29 5.90
N VAL A 125 -2.02 14.52 5.24
CA VAL A 125 -1.56 15.84 4.82
C VAL A 125 -1.43 15.88 3.31
N PHE A 126 -2.04 16.89 2.70
CA PHE A 126 -1.88 17.11 1.27
C PHE A 126 -0.54 17.76 0.96
N THR A 127 0.14 17.22 -0.04
CA THR A 127 1.35 17.80 -0.61
C THR A 127 0.99 18.64 -1.84
N PRO A 128 1.70 19.76 -2.09
CA PRO A 128 1.40 20.63 -3.23
C PRO A 128 1.52 19.93 -4.59
N SER A 129 2.39 18.92 -4.69
CA SER A 129 2.47 18.08 -5.88
C SER A 129 3.11 16.72 -5.59
N ARG A 130 2.87 15.77 -6.50
CA ARG A 130 3.56 14.47 -6.49
C ARG A 130 5.08 14.59 -6.59
N LYS A 131 5.61 15.63 -7.26
CA LYS A 131 7.06 15.78 -7.48
C LYS A 131 7.83 16.02 -6.17
N VAL A 132 7.22 16.75 -5.24
CA VAL A 132 7.85 17.10 -3.96
C VAL A 132 7.45 16.15 -2.83
N GLN A 133 6.41 15.33 -3.02
CA GLN A 133 5.85 14.42 -2.01
C GLN A 133 6.92 13.55 -1.33
N ASN A 134 7.81 12.93 -2.11
CA ASN A 134 8.86 12.05 -1.57
C ASN A 134 9.79 12.79 -0.59
N LYS A 135 10.05 14.10 -0.83
CA LYS A 135 10.87 14.90 0.07
C LYS A 135 10.16 15.12 1.42
N PHE A 136 8.86 15.42 1.41
CA PHE A 136 8.08 15.59 2.65
C PHE A 136 8.01 14.30 3.48
N ILE A 137 7.84 13.15 2.81
CA ILE A 137 7.81 11.84 3.48
C ILE A 137 9.13 11.57 4.21
N VAL A 138 10.25 11.63 3.48
CA VAL A 138 11.57 11.31 4.05
C VAL A 138 12.00 12.35 5.08
N ASP A 139 11.71 13.62 4.84
CA ASP A 139 12.01 14.70 5.79
C ASP A 139 11.23 14.54 7.11
N MET A 140 9.93 14.21 7.05
CA MET A 140 9.13 13.94 8.25
C MET A 140 9.68 12.75 9.02
N ALA A 141 9.97 11.64 8.35
CA ALA A 141 10.51 10.44 8.97
C ALA A 141 11.91 10.68 9.57
N SER A 142 12.77 11.45 8.89
CA SER A 142 14.08 11.83 9.42
C SER A 142 13.96 12.65 10.71
N ARG A 143 13.13 13.70 10.71
CA ARG A 143 12.96 14.61 11.86
C ARG A 143 12.29 13.97 13.06
N THR A 144 11.39 13.02 12.83
CA THR A 144 10.58 12.38 13.89
C THR A 144 11.13 11.03 14.34
N GLY A 145 12.15 10.50 13.65
CA GLY A 145 12.59 9.12 13.83
C GLY A 145 11.49 8.11 13.45
N GLY A 146 10.62 8.45 12.51
CA GLY A 146 9.48 7.61 12.13
C GLY A 146 9.80 6.58 11.04
N VAL A 147 8.96 5.55 10.98
CA VAL A 147 8.96 4.53 9.93
C VAL A 147 8.30 5.06 8.66
N ILE A 148 8.94 4.83 7.52
CA ILE A 148 8.40 5.15 6.20
C ILE A 148 7.67 3.92 5.67
N LEU A 149 6.35 3.99 5.48
CA LEU A 149 5.61 2.94 4.80
C LEU A 149 5.55 3.22 3.28
N SER A 150 6.36 2.50 2.50
CA SER A 150 6.39 2.61 1.04
C SER A 150 7.10 1.41 0.39
N ASN A 151 6.74 1.10 -0.85
CA ASN A 151 7.52 0.22 -1.74
C ASN A 151 8.36 1.03 -2.75
N GLY A 152 8.45 2.35 -2.58
CA GLY A 152 9.27 3.24 -3.41
C GLY A 152 10.76 3.22 -3.02
N ASN A 153 11.63 3.57 -3.96
CA ASN A 153 13.09 3.49 -3.75
C ASN A 153 13.76 4.82 -3.39
N PHE A 154 13.03 5.94 -3.33
CA PHE A 154 13.47 7.28 -2.93
C PHE A 154 14.80 7.79 -3.54
N LYS A 155 15.29 7.20 -4.65
CA LYS A 155 16.66 7.41 -5.17
C LYS A 155 17.05 8.88 -5.31
N HIS A 156 16.17 9.68 -5.91
CA HIS A 156 16.43 11.11 -6.14
C HIS A 156 16.46 11.96 -4.87
N VAL A 157 15.81 11.50 -3.78
CA VAL A 157 15.75 12.21 -2.50
C VAL A 157 16.99 11.92 -1.67
N VAL A 158 17.42 10.65 -1.62
CA VAL A 158 18.54 10.20 -0.79
C VAL A 158 19.91 10.55 -1.38
N GLN A 159 20.04 10.64 -2.71
CA GLN A 159 21.31 10.95 -3.39
C GLN A 159 21.98 12.26 -2.93
N LYS A 160 21.22 13.19 -2.36
CA LYS A 160 21.70 14.54 -2.01
C LYS A 160 21.75 14.79 -0.51
N ASN A 161 21.32 13.83 0.31
CA ASN A 161 21.20 14.03 1.75
C ASN A 161 21.42 12.70 2.47
N GLU A 162 22.47 12.66 3.28
CA GLU A 162 22.92 11.49 4.03
C GLU A 162 21.94 11.07 5.13
N GLU A 163 21.34 12.02 5.85
CA GLU A 163 20.31 11.74 6.86
C GLU A 163 19.07 11.12 6.22
N PHE A 164 18.70 11.59 5.02
CA PHE A 164 17.58 11.03 4.25
C PHE A 164 17.89 9.63 3.77
N ARG A 165 19.14 9.38 3.36
CA ARG A 165 19.61 8.05 2.98
C ARG A 165 19.51 7.09 4.16
N GLN A 166 20.04 7.48 5.31
CA GLN A 166 19.95 6.70 6.55
C GLN A 166 18.48 6.41 6.94
N ALA A 167 17.61 7.42 6.87
CA ALA A 167 16.19 7.25 7.17
C ALA A 167 15.51 6.22 6.28
N VAL A 168 15.81 6.21 4.98
CA VAL A 168 15.23 5.23 4.05
C VAL A 168 15.84 3.85 4.25
N GLU A 169 17.15 3.74 4.45
CA GLU A 169 17.82 2.45 4.61
C GLU A 169 17.44 1.73 5.90
N GLU A 170 17.27 2.47 7.00
CA GLU A 170 17.01 1.89 8.32
C GLU A 170 15.52 1.78 8.67
N ARG A 171 14.65 2.57 8.02
CA ARG A 171 13.24 2.73 8.47
C ARG A 171 12.20 2.60 7.36
N LEU A 172 12.58 2.09 6.18
CA LEU A 172 11.61 1.77 5.12
C LEU A 172 10.90 0.44 5.40
N LEU A 173 9.61 0.50 5.68
CA LEU A 173 8.74 -0.66 5.81
C LEU A 173 8.01 -0.91 4.48
N MET A 174 8.36 -2.02 3.84
CA MET A 174 7.65 -2.52 2.68
C MET A 174 6.37 -3.26 3.08
N TYR A 175 5.44 -3.41 2.14
CA TYR A 175 4.15 -4.04 2.39
C TYR A 175 3.58 -4.68 1.11
N CYS A 176 2.52 -5.47 1.26
CA CYS A 176 1.71 -5.90 0.13
C CYS A 176 0.22 -5.87 0.46
N PHE A 177 -0.59 -6.01 -0.59
CA PHE A 177 -2.04 -6.15 -0.49
C PHE A 177 -2.48 -7.44 -1.18
N VAL A 178 -3.35 -8.20 -0.53
CA VAL A 178 -4.08 -9.33 -1.12
C VAL A 178 -5.57 -9.00 -1.04
N GLY A 179 -6.09 -8.35 -2.09
CA GLY A 179 -7.39 -7.67 -1.99
C GLY A 179 -7.28 -6.50 -0.99
N ASP A 180 -8.17 -6.49 0.01
CA ASP A 180 -8.13 -5.52 1.11
C ASP A 180 -7.22 -5.97 2.28
N GLU A 181 -6.66 -7.18 2.26
CA GLU A 181 -5.77 -7.66 3.32
C GLU A 181 -4.42 -6.94 3.19
N PHE A 182 -4.11 -6.08 4.16
CA PHE A 182 -2.84 -5.37 4.26
C PHE A 182 -1.84 -6.18 5.08
N MET A 183 -0.66 -6.41 4.50
CA MET A 183 0.37 -7.26 5.07
C MET A 183 1.73 -6.59 5.08
N ILE A 184 2.47 -6.79 6.16
CA ILE A 184 3.84 -6.30 6.36
C ILE A 184 4.76 -7.48 6.73
N PRO A 185 6.06 -7.44 6.38
CA PRO A 185 7.00 -8.50 6.70
C PRO A 185 7.33 -8.51 8.21
N LEU A 186 7.57 -9.70 8.76
CA LEU A 186 8.05 -9.88 10.13
C LEU A 186 9.53 -9.50 10.31
N ASP A 187 10.27 -9.44 9.20
CA ASP A 187 11.68 -9.09 9.10
C ASP A 187 11.90 -7.93 8.10
N PRO A 188 11.52 -6.67 8.46
CA PRO A 188 11.53 -5.54 7.53
C PRO A 188 12.87 -5.26 6.84
N LEU A 189 13.99 -5.51 7.54
CA LEU A 189 15.36 -5.34 7.02
C LEU A 189 16.05 -6.68 6.72
N GLY A 190 15.27 -7.76 6.57
CA GLY A 190 15.77 -9.10 6.32
C GLY A 190 16.31 -9.83 7.55
N LYS A 191 16.90 -11.01 7.33
CA LYS A 191 17.24 -11.99 8.40
C LYS A 191 18.14 -11.45 9.50
N CYS A 192 19.05 -10.52 9.17
CA CYS A 192 20.00 -9.94 10.12
C CYS A 192 19.51 -8.62 10.74
N GLY A 193 18.32 -8.16 10.34
CA GLY A 193 17.70 -6.96 10.85
C GLY A 193 16.86 -7.20 12.12
N PRO A 194 16.35 -6.12 12.73
CA PRO A 194 15.43 -6.20 13.84
C PRO A 194 14.13 -6.91 13.45
N LYS A 195 13.49 -7.57 14.41
CA LYS A 195 12.13 -8.11 14.21
C LYS A 195 11.13 -6.97 14.11
N LEU A 196 9.99 -7.23 13.49
CA LEU A 196 8.94 -6.22 13.27
C LEU A 196 8.58 -5.46 14.56
N LYS A 197 8.46 -6.16 15.69
CA LYS A 197 8.17 -5.54 16.99
C LYS A 197 9.25 -4.51 17.40
N GLU A 198 10.52 -4.85 17.23
CA GLU A 198 11.65 -3.98 17.56
C GLU A 198 11.73 -2.81 16.58
N PHE A 199 11.54 -3.11 15.29
CA PHE A 199 11.52 -2.13 14.20
C PHE A 199 10.42 -1.06 14.37
N LEU A 200 9.28 -1.42 14.96
CA LEU A 200 8.16 -0.51 15.23
C LEU A 200 8.20 0.14 16.63
N SER A 201 9.18 -0.22 17.47
CA SER A 201 9.31 0.28 18.84
C SER A 201 10.20 1.51 18.93
N PHE A 202 9.89 2.43 19.86
CA PHE A 202 10.68 3.65 20.07
C PHE A 202 11.49 3.57 21.38
N PRO A 203 12.77 3.98 21.42
CA PRO A 203 13.58 4.45 20.29
C PRO A 203 13.95 3.31 19.32
N PRO A 204 14.24 3.62 18.05
CA PRO A 204 14.57 2.59 17.05
C PRO A 204 15.73 1.74 17.57
N SER A 205 15.58 0.41 17.54
CA SER A 205 16.71 -0.47 17.79
C SER A 205 17.75 -0.19 16.72
N LYS A 206 18.92 0.35 17.10
CA LYS A 206 20.06 0.45 16.19
C LYS A 206 20.27 -0.94 15.59
N ALA A 207 20.26 -1.04 14.26
CA ALA A 207 20.69 -2.27 13.61
C ALA A 207 22.07 -2.64 14.20
N PRO A 208 22.34 -3.92 14.52
CA PRO A 208 23.63 -4.30 15.06
C PRO A 208 24.71 -3.84 14.08
N SER A 209 25.66 -3.05 14.59
CA SER A 209 26.86 -2.69 13.84
C SER A 209 27.59 -3.98 13.48
N ILE A 210 27.70 -4.27 12.18
CA ILE A 210 28.49 -5.39 11.65
C ILE A 210 29.97 -5.06 11.76
#